data_AF-A0A669BGX5-F1
#
_entry.id   AF-A0A669BGX5-F1
#
_cell.length_a   1.000
_cell.length_b   1.000
_cell.length_c   1.000
_cell.angle_alpha   90.00
_cell.angle_beta   90.00
_cell.angle_gamma   90.00
#
_symmetry.space_group_name_H-M   'P 1'
#
loop_
_entity.id
_entity.type
_entity.pdbx_description
1 polymer ?
#
loop_
_entity_poly.entity_id
_entity_poly.type
_entity_poly.pdbx_seq_one_letter_code
_entity_poly.pdbx_strand_id
1 'polypeptide(L)'
;MLCSHGVQSALSPFMDFYWPVRSLWPEIKPLFYQQDLLQRNLQELRSSLELMDKLQHRILEETEPFQSSMAVQPLSCQLEKEGDKFALTLDTRGFSPEELSVRQVGRKLRVSGKTEKKQEDGKGSYSYRLQEFRQEFDLPEGLNPEAITCHLSPDGKLHIQAAKALCVEEAERELTIKRSSEDKPQQI
;
A
#
# COMPACT_ATOMS: atom_id res chain seq x y z
N MET A 1 78.07 45.46 54.09
CA MET A 1 77.73 45.27 55.52
C MET A 1 76.72 46.33 55.89
N LEU A 2 75.50 45.97 56.30
CA LEU A 2 74.47 46.92 56.72
C LEU A 2 73.98 46.50 58.11
N CYS A 3 74.00 47.47 59.02
CA CYS A 3 73.70 47.31 60.44
C CYS A 3 72.33 47.93 60.80
N SER A 4 71.62 47.23 61.68
CA SER A 4 70.90 47.70 62.88
C SER A 4 69.68 48.66 62.81
N HIS A 5 68.53 48.08 63.20
CA HIS A 5 67.57 48.42 64.29
C HIS A 5 67.04 49.85 64.59
N GLY A 6 65.71 49.90 64.79
CA GLY A 6 64.93 50.81 65.67
C GLY A 6 64.38 52.05 64.95
N VAL A 7 63.10 52.47 65.06
CA VAL A 7 62.37 52.86 66.29
C VAL A 7 60.84 52.99 66.01
N GLN A 8 60.04 52.39 66.91
CA GLN A 8 58.69 52.72 67.48
C GLN A 8 57.54 53.27 66.60
N SER A 9 56.41 52.56 66.51
CA SER A 9 55.22 52.51 67.40
C SER A 9 54.17 53.59 67.10
N ALA A 10 52.92 53.16 66.84
CA ALA A 10 51.72 53.61 67.54
C ALA A 10 50.43 53.14 66.83
N LEU A 11 49.61 52.38 67.59
CA LEU A 11 48.14 52.41 67.59
C LEU A 11 47.37 51.78 66.40
N SER A 12 46.71 50.67 66.71
CA SER A 12 45.54 50.12 66.00
C SER A 12 44.26 50.94 66.31
N PRO A 13 43.02 50.61 65.86
CA PRO A 13 42.57 49.68 64.82
C PRO A 13 41.40 50.23 63.93
N PHE A 14 40.89 49.41 62.99
CA PHE A 14 39.54 49.42 62.37
C PHE A 14 38.99 50.70 61.70
N MET A 15 38.69 50.64 60.39
CA MET A 15 37.32 50.80 59.85
C MET A 15 37.25 50.71 58.31
N ASP A 16 36.47 49.73 57.87
CA ASP A 16 35.37 49.80 56.90
C ASP A 16 35.60 50.30 55.47
N PHE A 17 35.63 49.31 54.57
CA PHE A 17 35.39 49.44 53.14
C PHE A 17 33.94 49.86 52.85
N TYR A 18 33.74 51.06 52.33
CA TYR A 18 32.49 51.46 51.67
C TYR A 18 32.76 51.79 50.20
N TRP A 19 32.25 50.94 49.30
CA TRP A 19 31.98 51.28 47.90
C TRP A 19 30.59 50.76 47.53
N PRO A 20 29.66 51.62 47.08
CA PRO A 20 28.37 51.18 46.58
C PRO A 20 28.41 51.19 45.04
N VAL A 21 28.70 50.04 44.43
CA VAL A 21 28.32 49.82 43.03
C VAL A 21 27.19 48.80 43.03
N ARG A 22 25.96 49.30 43.12
CA ARG A 22 24.78 48.51 42.71
C ARG A 22 24.81 48.41 41.19
N SER A 23 25.63 47.50 40.68
CA SER A 23 25.44 46.97 39.34
C SER A 23 24.07 46.29 39.34
N LEU A 24 23.10 46.90 38.67
CA LEU A 24 21.89 46.25 38.19
C LEU A 24 22.32 45.15 37.23
N TRP A 25 22.74 44.00 37.75
CA TRP A 25 22.96 42.82 36.95
C TRP A 25 21.59 42.30 36.52
N PRO A 26 21.36 42.07 35.22
CA PRO A 26 20.14 41.41 34.79
C PRO A 26 20.09 40.05 35.49
N GLU A 27 18.90 39.62 35.86
CA GLU A 27 18.66 38.33 36.51
C GLU A 27 19.22 37.22 35.60
N ILE A 28 20.48 36.84 35.84
CA ILE A 28 21.14 35.76 35.11
C ILE A 28 20.43 34.51 35.60
N LYS A 29 19.39 34.08 34.87
CA LYS A 29 18.80 32.76 35.06
C LYS A 29 19.94 31.77 34.85
N PRO A 30 20.39 31.06 35.90
CA PRO A 30 21.52 30.16 35.76
C PRO A 30 21.17 29.12 34.69
N LEU A 31 22.07 28.93 33.70
CA LEU A 31 21.93 27.96 32.61
C LEU A 31 21.64 26.53 33.11
N PHE A 32 21.94 26.26 34.39
CA PHE A 32 21.65 25.03 35.11
C PHE A 32 20.17 24.64 35.10
N TYR A 33 19.23 25.58 35.30
CA TYR A 33 17.80 25.24 35.26
C TYR A 33 17.35 24.79 33.85
N GLN A 34 17.88 25.46 32.81
CA GLN A 34 17.59 25.10 31.43
C GLN A 34 18.19 23.72 31.07
N GLN A 35 19.36 23.41 31.62
CA GLN A 35 20.03 22.12 31.44
C GLN A 35 19.25 20.99 32.13
N ASP A 36 18.83 21.19 33.38
CA ASP A 36 18.03 20.22 34.14
C ASP A 36 16.68 19.95 33.49
N LEU A 37 16.02 20.99 32.98
CA LEU A 37 14.74 20.86 32.27
C LEU A 37 14.91 20.08 30.96
N LEU A 38 15.97 20.34 30.20
CA LEU A 38 16.25 19.61 28.96
C LEU A 38 16.59 18.14 29.25
N GLN A 39 17.35 17.86 30.30
CA GLN A 39 17.68 16.50 30.71
C GLN A 39 16.43 15.72 31.13
N ARG A 40 15.51 16.34 31.87
CA ARG A 40 14.22 15.73 32.23
C ARG A 40 13.37 15.44 31.01
N ASN A 41 13.24 16.40 30.09
CA ASN A 41 12.49 16.21 28.84
C ASN A 41 13.08 15.09 27.98
N LEU A 42 14.41 15.01 27.86
CA LEU A 42 15.05 13.93 27.11
C LEU A 42 14.86 12.57 27.79
N GLN A 43 14.85 12.52 29.11
CA GLN A 43 14.57 11.28 29.84
C GLN A 43 13.12 10.82 29.63
N GLU A 44 12.17 11.76 29.64
CA GLU A 44 10.76 11.50 29.36
C GLU A 44 10.55 11.02 27.92
N LEU A 45 11.21 11.66 26.94
CA LEU A 45 11.19 11.22 25.54
C LEU A 45 11.78 9.82 25.38
N ARG A 46 12.92 9.51 26.03
CA ARG A 46 13.51 8.16 26.01
C ARG A 46 12.56 7.12 26.58
N SER A 47 11.99 7.40 27.74
CA SER A 47 11.00 6.51 28.37
C SER A 47 9.77 6.32 27.48
N SER A 48 9.29 7.39 26.82
CA SER A 48 8.17 7.32 25.89
C SER A 48 8.51 6.49 24.66
N LEU A 49 9.70 6.65 24.08
CA LEU A 49 10.17 5.85 22.96
C LEU A 49 10.28 4.37 23.32
N GLU A 50 10.76 4.02 24.51
CA GLU A 50 10.81 2.63 24.98
C GLU A 50 9.42 2.02 25.18
N LEU A 51 8.44 2.80 25.66
CA LEU A 51 7.07 2.36 25.78
C LEU A 51 6.44 2.17 24.40
N MET A 52 6.67 3.10 23.48
CA MET A 52 6.22 3.01 22.10
C MET A 52 6.83 1.81 21.40
N ASP A 53 8.11 1.52 21.59
CA ASP A 53 8.79 0.34 21.06
C ASP A 53 8.18 -0.95 21.61
N LYS A 54 7.94 -1.04 22.93
CA LYS A 54 7.23 -2.17 23.55
C LYS A 54 5.79 -2.32 23.02
N LEU A 55 5.09 -1.22 22.78
CA LEU A 55 3.74 -1.24 22.20
C LEU A 55 3.80 -1.70 20.74
N GLN A 56 4.75 -1.21 19.94
CA GLN A 56 4.96 -1.68 18.58
C GLN A 56 5.28 -3.16 18.54
N HIS A 57 6.16 -3.64 19.43
CA HIS A 57 6.47 -5.06 19.56
C HIS A 57 5.24 -5.89 19.93
N ARG A 58 4.43 -5.45 20.90
CA ARG A 58 3.18 -6.14 21.23
C ARG A 58 2.14 -6.08 20.13
N ILE A 59 1.98 -4.95 19.46
CA ILE A 59 1.08 -4.84 18.30
C ILE A 59 1.55 -5.82 17.22
N LEU A 60 2.87 -5.92 16.99
CA LEU A 60 3.44 -6.83 16.01
C LEU A 60 3.34 -8.32 16.41
N GLU A 61 3.37 -8.65 17.71
CA GLU A 61 3.24 -10.01 18.25
C GLU A 61 1.79 -10.47 18.47
N GLU A 62 0.89 -9.58 18.92
CA GLU A 62 -0.54 -9.86 19.19
C GLU A 62 -1.40 -9.78 17.94
N THR A 63 -0.93 -9.07 16.92
CA THR A 63 -1.32 -9.46 15.57
C THR A 63 -0.67 -10.84 15.42
N GLU A 64 -1.45 -11.93 15.54
CA GLU A 64 -1.07 -13.29 15.11
C GLU A 64 -0.19 -13.21 13.84
N PRO A 65 0.55 -14.26 13.44
CA PRO A 65 1.24 -14.27 12.15
C PRO A 65 0.28 -14.21 10.93
N PHE A 66 -0.71 -13.31 10.89
CA PHE A 66 -0.97 -12.40 9.79
C PHE A 66 0.33 -11.85 9.25
N GLN A 67 1.02 -12.69 8.48
CA GLN A 67 1.96 -12.36 7.42
C GLN A 67 2.20 -10.85 7.30
N SER A 68 3.08 -10.31 8.17
CA SER A 68 3.74 -9.02 7.95
C SER A 68 4.61 -9.06 6.69
N SER A 69 4.61 -10.20 5.98
CA SER A 69 5.12 -10.41 4.63
C SER A 69 4.11 -10.15 3.50
N MET A 70 2.85 -9.78 3.75
CA MET A 70 2.04 -9.24 2.65
C MET A 70 2.40 -7.77 2.43
N ALA A 71 3.63 -7.56 1.91
CA ALA A 71 3.78 -6.59 0.84
C ALA A 71 2.58 -6.77 -0.09
N VAL A 72 1.96 -5.69 -0.54
CA VAL A 72 0.91 -5.73 -1.57
C VAL A 72 1.53 -6.40 -2.79
N GLN A 73 1.52 -7.74 -2.81
CA GLN A 73 2.12 -8.51 -3.88
C GLN A 73 1.18 -8.31 -5.05
N PRO A 74 1.71 -7.90 -6.21
CA PRO A 74 0.93 -7.82 -7.42
C PRO A 74 0.23 -9.16 -7.62
N LEU A 75 -1.07 -9.15 -7.87
CA LEU A 75 -1.81 -10.36 -8.21
C LEU A 75 -1.11 -11.04 -9.37
N SER A 76 -0.70 -12.28 -9.18
CA SER A 76 -0.04 -13.04 -10.24
C SER A 76 -1.05 -13.33 -11.34
N CYS A 77 -0.72 -12.92 -12.56
CA CYS A 77 -1.50 -13.20 -13.75
C CYS A 77 -0.68 -14.03 -14.74
N GLN A 78 -1.32 -15.00 -15.38
CA GLN A 78 -0.78 -15.71 -16.54
C GLN A 78 -1.69 -15.43 -17.73
N LEU A 79 -1.11 -14.91 -18.80
CA LEU A 79 -1.84 -14.56 -20.02
C LEU A 79 -1.27 -15.37 -21.17
N GLU A 80 -2.10 -16.25 -21.71
CA GLU A 80 -1.79 -17.09 -22.85
C GLU A 80 -2.58 -16.59 -24.06
N LYS A 81 -1.84 -16.26 -25.13
CA LYS A 81 -2.38 -15.85 -26.42
C LYS A 81 -1.81 -16.81 -27.47
N GLU A 82 -2.42 -17.98 -27.60
CA GLU A 82 -2.01 -18.98 -28.59
C GLU A 82 -2.97 -18.96 -29.77
N GLY A 83 -2.52 -18.38 -30.89
CA GLY A 83 -3.30 -18.26 -32.12
C GLY A 83 -4.66 -17.59 -31.90
N ASP A 84 -5.72 -18.39 -32.05
CA ASP A 84 -7.12 -17.96 -31.94
C ASP A 84 -7.72 -18.13 -30.53
N LYS A 85 -6.92 -18.45 -29.51
CA LYS A 85 -7.38 -18.63 -28.13
C LYS A 85 -6.77 -17.58 -27.20
N PHE A 86 -7.64 -16.96 -26.40
CA PHE A 86 -7.26 -16.09 -25.30
C PHE A 86 -7.56 -16.82 -23.99
N ALA A 87 -6.55 -16.99 -23.15
CA ALA A 87 -6.70 -17.55 -21.80
C ALA A 87 -5.96 -16.69 -20.79
N LEU A 88 -6.67 -16.30 -19.73
CA LEU A 88 -6.16 -15.50 -18.63
C LEU A 88 -6.43 -16.25 -17.33
N THR A 89 -5.39 -16.42 -16.51
CA THR A 89 -5.50 -16.98 -15.16
C THR A 89 -5.01 -15.96 -14.15
N LEU A 90 -5.85 -15.66 -13.14
CA LEU A 90 -5.55 -14.73 -12.07
C LEU A 90 -5.60 -15.44 -10.72
N ASP A 91 -4.57 -15.28 -9.89
CA ASP A 91 -4.62 -15.74 -8.51
C ASP A 91 -5.47 -14.77 -7.68
N THR A 92 -6.67 -15.22 -7.31
CA THR A 92 -7.66 -14.44 -6.55
C THR A 92 -7.90 -15.05 -5.17
N ARG A 93 -6.91 -15.76 -4.61
CA ARG A 93 -7.02 -16.37 -3.28
C ARG A 93 -7.41 -15.32 -2.24
N GLY A 94 -8.40 -15.68 -1.42
CA GLY A 94 -8.93 -14.81 -0.38
C GLY A 94 -10.16 -13.99 -0.77
N PHE A 95 -10.57 -14.00 -2.04
CA PHE A 95 -11.84 -13.42 -2.49
C PHE A 95 -12.89 -14.52 -2.74
N SER A 96 -14.15 -14.24 -2.43
CA SER A 96 -15.28 -15.08 -2.83
C SER A 96 -15.77 -14.72 -4.23
N PRO A 97 -16.51 -15.61 -4.92
CA PRO A 97 -17.09 -15.31 -6.23
C PRO A 97 -17.92 -14.01 -6.26
N GLU A 98 -18.64 -13.72 -5.18
CA GLU A 98 -19.54 -12.57 -5.05
C GLU A 98 -18.77 -11.25 -4.87
N GLU A 99 -17.55 -11.32 -4.38
CA GLU A 99 -16.64 -10.19 -4.19
C GLU A 99 -15.87 -9.83 -5.48
N LEU A 100 -15.96 -10.68 -6.50
CA LEU A 100 -15.28 -10.52 -7.78
C LEU A 100 -16.23 -9.97 -8.86
N SER A 101 -15.68 -9.19 -9.78
CA SER A 101 -16.40 -8.64 -10.92
C SER A 101 -15.51 -8.67 -12.16
N VAL A 102 -16.00 -9.33 -13.20
CA VAL A 102 -15.40 -9.36 -14.54
C VAL A 102 -16.32 -8.58 -15.48
N ARG A 103 -15.76 -7.58 -16.18
CA ARG A 103 -16.52 -6.72 -17.10
C ARG A 103 -15.73 -6.50 -18.38
N GLN A 104 -16.41 -6.59 -19.51
CA GLN A 104 -15.87 -6.11 -20.78
C GLN A 104 -16.27 -4.66 -21.00
N VAL A 105 -15.30 -3.81 -21.31
CA VAL A 105 -15.51 -2.40 -21.68
C VAL A 105 -14.79 -2.15 -23.00
N GLY A 106 -15.54 -2.16 -24.11
CA GLY A 106 -14.98 -2.09 -25.45
C GLY A 106 -14.05 -3.27 -25.75
N ARG A 107 -12.77 -2.98 -26.01
CA ARG A 107 -11.71 -3.99 -26.26
C ARG A 107 -10.92 -4.38 -25.02
N LYS A 108 -11.34 -3.94 -23.83
CA LYS A 108 -10.67 -4.24 -22.57
C LYS A 108 -11.51 -5.14 -21.68
N LEU A 109 -10.84 -6.08 -21.04
CA LEU A 109 -11.38 -6.91 -19.98
C LEU A 109 -10.90 -6.37 -18.64
N ARG A 110 -11.84 -5.93 -17.80
CA ARG A 110 -11.58 -5.39 -16.47
C ARG A 110 -12.00 -6.41 -15.42
N VAL A 111 -11.05 -6.77 -14.56
CA VAL A 111 -11.27 -7.66 -13.42
C VAL A 111 -11.02 -6.87 -12.14
N SER A 112 -11.95 -6.95 -11.20
CA SER A 112 -11.83 -6.31 -9.90
C SER A 112 -12.34 -7.20 -8.79
N GLY A 113 -11.78 -7.06 -7.60
CA GLY A 113 -12.27 -7.71 -6.39
C GLY A 113 -12.14 -6.80 -5.18
N LYS A 114 -13.10 -6.87 -4.25
CA LYS A 114 -13.07 -6.15 -2.98
C LYS A 114 -13.60 -7.06 -1.87
N THR A 115 -12.77 -7.32 -0.86
CA THR A 115 -13.14 -8.13 0.32
C THR A 115 -12.86 -7.37 1.60
N GLU A 116 -13.75 -7.51 2.57
CA GLU A 116 -13.64 -6.96 3.91
C GLU A 116 -13.88 -8.07 4.93
N LYS A 117 -12.88 -8.36 5.75
CA LYS A 117 -12.94 -9.42 6.76
C LYS A 117 -12.75 -8.82 8.14
N LYS A 118 -13.72 -9.09 9.01
CA LYS A 118 -13.64 -8.80 10.44
C LYS A 118 -13.33 -10.10 11.17
N GLN A 119 -12.28 -10.10 11.97
CA GLN A 119 -11.90 -11.25 12.81
C GLN A 119 -11.89 -10.83 14.28
N GLU A 120 -12.38 -11.71 15.13
CA GLU A 120 -12.40 -11.54 16.58
C GLU A 120 -11.48 -12.59 17.19
N ASP A 121 -10.57 -12.16 18.07
CA ASP A 121 -9.57 -13.04 18.71
C ASP A 121 -10.12 -13.75 19.96
N GLY A 122 -11.43 -13.63 20.23
CA GLY A 122 -12.08 -14.18 21.42
C GLY A 122 -11.66 -13.53 22.76
N LYS A 123 -10.63 -12.69 22.76
CA LYS A 123 -10.15 -11.88 23.91
C LYS A 123 -10.74 -10.46 23.95
N GLY A 124 -11.76 -10.19 23.12
CA GLY A 124 -12.41 -8.87 23.02
C GLY A 124 -11.71 -7.88 22.08
N SER A 125 -10.67 -8.30 21.36
CA SER A 125 -10.05 -7.53 20.28
C SER A 125 -10.65 -7.90 18.92
N TYR A 126 -10.74 -6.90 18.03
CA TYR A 126 -11.20 -7.07 16.65
C TYR A 126 -10.12 -6.60 15.68
N SER A 127 -9.89 -7.36 14.61
CA SER A 127 -9.08 -6.95 13.47
C SER A 127 -9.95 -6.80 12.23
N TYR A 128 -9.60 -5.82 11.39
CA TYR A 128 -10.28 -5.53 10.14
C TYR A 128 -9.26 -5.62 9.01
N ARG A 129 -9.57 -6.42 7.98
CA ARG A 129 -8.76 -6.56 6.78
C ARG A 129 -9.57 -6.19 5.56
N LEU A 130 -9.16 -5.14 4.86
CA LEU A 130 -9.70 -4.72 3.57
C LEU A 130 -8.68 -5.03 2.47
N GLN A 131 -9.11 -5.72 1.42
CA GLN A 131 -8.28 -5.98 0.24
C GLN A 131 -9.06 -5.64 -1.02
N GLU A 132 -8.48 -4.82 -1.90
CA GLU A 132 -9.08 -4.43 -3.18
C GLU A 132 -8.05 -4.56 -4.31
N PHE A 133 -8.50 -4.98 -5.49
CA PHE A 133 -7.68 -4.95 -6.70
C PHE A 133 -8.48 -4.58 -7.93
N ARG A 134 -7.76 -4.07 -8.93
CA ARG A 134 -8.27 -3.78 -10.28
C ARG A 134 -7.18 -4.09 -11.30
N GLN A 135 -7.50 -4.93 -12.28
CA GLN A 135 -6.64 -5.22 -13.42
C GLN A 135 -7.41 -5.06 -14.72
N GLU A 136 -6.71 -4.63 -15.77
CA GLU A 136 -7.24 -4.49 -17.12
C GLU A 136 -6.35 -5.23 -18.11
N PHE A 137 -6.98 -5.92 -19.05
CA PHE A 137 -6.32 -6.72 -20.09
C PHE A 137 -6.90 -6.37 -21.45
N ASP A 138 -6.03 -6.21 -22.45
CA ASP A 138 -6.46 -5.99 -23.83
C ASP A 138 -6.88 -7.31 -24.48
N LEU A 139 -8.10 -7.33 -25.02
CA LEU A 139 -8.65 -8.45 -25.76
C LEU A 139 -8.16 -8.40 -27.23
N PRO A 140 -7.89 -9.57 -27.85
CA PRO A 140 -7.53 -9.64 -29.26
C PRO A 140 -8.66 -9.18 -30.18
N GLU A 141 -8.28 -8.74 -31.38
CA GLU A 141 -9.22 -8.29 -32.41
C GLU A 141 -10.00 -9.46 -33.03
N GLY A 142 -11.29 -9.26 -33.30
CA GLY A 142 -12.18 -10.31 -33.82
C GLY A 142 -12.66 -11.33 -32.79
N LEU A 143 -12.49 -11.04 -31.49
CA LEU A 143 -13.01 -11.87 -30.41
C LEU A 143 -14.53 -11.67 -30.25
N ASN A 144 -15.28 -12.77 -30.21
CA ASN A 144 -16.71 -12.73 -29.95
C ASN A 144 -16.96 -12.43 -28.45
N PRO A 145 -17.62 -11.31 -28.09
CA PRO A 145 -17.87 -10.97 -26.69
C PRO A 145 -18.71 -12.03 -25.96
N GLU A 146 -19.61 -12.70 -26.68
CA GLU A 146 -20.45 -13.79 -26.15
C GLU A 146 -19.66 -15.09 -25.89
N ALA A 147 -18.47 -15.23 -26.49
CA ALA A 147 -17.62 -16.41 -26.30
C ALA A 147 -16.70 -16.29 -25.07
N ILE A 148 -16.74 -15.17 -24.33
CA ILE A 148 -16.00 -15.01 -23.09
C ILE A 148 -16.68 -15.83 -21.99
N THR A 149 -15.94 -16.76 -21.42
CA THR A 149 -16.36 -17.57 -20.28
C THR A 149 -15.42 -17.35 -19.11
N CYS A 150 -15.96 -17.40 -17.90
CA CYS A 150 -15.18 -17.29 -16.68
C CYS A 150 -15.60 -18.35 -15.66
N HIS A 151 -14.63 -18.84 -14.89
CA HIS A 151 -14.88 -19.74 -13.77
C HIS A 151 -13.84 -19.55 -12.67
N LEU A 152 -14.26 -19.70 -11.42
CA LEU A 152 -13.37 -19.67 -10.26
C LEU A 152 -13.09 -21.11 -9.82
N SER A 153 -11.82 -21.49 -9.82
CA SER A 153 -11.37 -22.79 -9.37
C SER A 153 -11.35 -22.86 -7.82
N PRO A 154 -11.51 -24.06 -7.23
CA PRO A 154 -11.45 -24.24 -5.77
C PRO A 154 -10.12 -23.84 -5.13
N ASP A 155 -9.03 -23.78 -5.91
CA ASP A 155 -7.72 -23.28 -5.48
C ASP A 155 -7.63 -21.75 -5.41
N GLY A 156 -8.73 -21.04 -5.71
CA GLY A 156 -8.84 -19.58 -5.66
C GLY A 156 -8.35 -18.88 -6.93
N LYS A 157 -8.15 -19.60 -8.03
CA LYS A 157 -7.74 -19.00 -9.31
C LYS A 157 -8.93 -18.74 -10.22
N LEU A 158 -9.02 -17.51 -10.71
CA LEU A 158 -10.02 -17.09 -11.69
C LEU A 158 -9.47 -17.35 -13.09
N HIS A 159 -10.16 -18.18 -13.86
CA HIS A 159 -9.84 -18.46 -15.25
C HIS A 159 -10.84 -17.76 -16.16
N ILE A 160 -10.32 -17.07 -17.16
CA ILE A 160 -11.10 -16.37 -18.17
C ILE A 160 -10.61 -16.83 -19.54
N GLN A 161 -11.52 -17.36 -20.35
CA GLN A 161 -11.20 -17.91 -21.65
C GLN A 161 -12.13 -17.33 -22.71
N ALA A 162 -11.58 -17.13 -23.90
CA ALA A 162 -12.35 -16.73 -25.06
C ALA A 162 -11.78 -17.37 -26.32
N ALA A 163 -12.67 -17.93 -27.13
CA ALA A 163 -12.35 -18.33 -28.49
C ALA A 163 -12.54 -17.12 -29.42
N LYS A 164 -11.60 -16.90 -30.33
CA LYS A 164 -11.81 -15.99 -31.44
C LYS A 164 -13.00 -16.49 -32.26
N ALA A 165 -13.80 -15.57 -32.78
CA ALA A 165 -14.77 -15.93 -33.79
C ALA A 165 -14.03 -16.68 -34.90
N LEU A 166 -14.46 -17.89 -35.25
CA LEU A 166 -14.13 -18.38 -36.57
C LEU A 166 -14.69 -17.32 -37.51
N CYS A 167 -13.81 -16.61 -38.23
CA CYS A 167 -14.24 -16.09 -39.51
C CYS A 167 -14.81 -17.31 -40.22
N VAL A 168 -16.12 -17.31 -40.43
CA VAL A 168 -16.68 -18.05 -41.55
C VAL A 168 -15.94 -17.44 -42.73
N GLU A 169 -14.82 -18.05 -43.13
CA GLU A 169 -14.38 -17.93 -44.51
C GLU A 169 -15.64 -18.15 -45.30
N GLU A 170 -16.01 -17.13 -46.07
CA GLU A 170 -17.19 -17.11 -46.90
C GLU A 170 -17.29 -18.49 -47.52
N ALA A 171 -18.21 -19.33 -47.02
CA ALA A 171 -18.62 -20.48 -47.76
C ALA A 171 -19.33 -19.86 -48.96
N GLU A 172 -18.54 -19.55 -50.01
CA GLU A 172 -19.01 -19.19 -51.32
C GLU A 172 -20.06 -20.23 -51.66
N ARG A 173 -21.32 -19.89 -51.43
CA ARG A 173 -22.42 -20.69 -51.92
C ARG A 173 -22.41 -20.43 -53.40
N GLU A 174 -21.84 -21.37 -54.15
CA GLU A 174 -22.02 -21.41 -55.60
C GLU A 174 -23.52 -21.55 -55.87
N LEU A 175 -24.17 -20.43 -56.15
CA LEU A 175 -25.56 -20.40 -56.56
C LEU A 175 -25.61 -20.83 -58.03
N THR A 176 -25.90 -22.10 -58.29
CA THR A 176 -26.11 -22.57 -59.66
C THR A 176 -27.34 -21.89 -60.26
N ILE A 177 -27.13 -20.98 -61.22
CA ILE A 177 -28.20 -20.36 -62.00
C ILE A 177 -28.75 -21.42 -62.97
N LYS A 178 -29.93 -21.97 -62.67
CA LYS A 178 -30.68 -22.76 -63.65
C LYS A 178 -31.29 -21.82 -64.67
N ARG A 179 -30.81 -21.93 -65.92
CA ARG A 179 -31.40 -21.27 -67.08
C ARG A 179 -32.75 -21.95 -67.35
N SER A 180 -33.86 -21.24 -67.14
CA SER A 180 -35.15 -21.67 -67.66
C SER A 180 -35.14 -21.50 -69.18
N SER A 181 -34.92 -22.59 -69.91
CA SER A 181 -35.25 -22.66 -71.33
C SER A 181 -36.69 -23.12 -71.52
N GLU A 182 -37.20 -22.78 -72.70
CA GLU A 182 -38.47 -23.16 -73.33
C GLU A 182 -39.66 -22.24 -73.04
N ASP A 183 -40.38 -21.71 -74.04
CA ASP A 183 -40.24 -21.81 -75.50
C ASP A 183 -41.18 -20.78 -76.14
N LYS A 184 -40.77 -20.21 -77.27
CA LYS A 184 -41.66 -19.57 -78.27
C LYS A 184 -40.79 -19.28 -79.52
N PRO A 185 -41.30 -19.34 -80.78
CA PRO A 185 -42.71 -19.49 -81.19
C PRO A 185 -42.96 -20.32 -82.50
N GLN A 186 -44.25 -20.41 -82.87
CA GLN A 186 -44.83 -20.49 -84.25
C GLN A 186 -44.85 -21.80 -85.07
N GLN A 187 -46.08 -22.27 -85.34
CA GLN A 187 -46.63 -22.64 -86.66
C GLN A 187 -48.16 -22.80 -86.48
N ILE A 188 -49.08 -22.26 -87.28
CA ILE A 188 -49.18 -21.98 -88.73
C ILE A 188 -49.93 -20.66 -88.92
#